data_AF-A0A534CTV8-F1
#
_entry.id   AF-A0A534CTV8-F1
#
_cell.length_a   1.000
_cell.length_b   1.000
_cell.length_c   1.000
_cell.angle_alpha   90.00
_cell.angle_beta   90.00
_cell.angle_gamma   90.00
#
_symmetry.space_group_name_H-M   'P 1'
#
loop_
_entity.id
_entity.type
_entity.pdbx_description
1 polymer ?
#
loop_
_entity_poly.entity_id
_entity_poly.type
_entity_poly.pdbx_seq_one_letter_code
_entity_poly.pdbx_strand_id
1 'polypeptide(L)'
;MKTPAGLQPLIDDGVIDEVIRSLKSGKEATVYLVRSGAHMRCAKVYRDMTQRSFQKRARYQEGRKVRGSRQARAMSKRTRFGRKEQEAAWKNAEVDALYKLVAAGVRVPKPYGYFNDTLIMELVTDAAGDPAPRLGELDLSPGTAREYHRYLVQQVVRM
;
A
#
# COMPACT_ATOMS: atom_id res chain seq x y z
N MET A 1 2.08 22.78 -5.00
CA MET A 1 2.94 22.04 -4.06
C MET A 1 4.19 21.60 -4.80
N LYS A 2 5.38 21.54 -4.17
CA LYS A 2 6.56 20.93 -4.83
C LYS A 2 6.36 19.42 -4.92
N THR A 3 6.50 18.85 -6.12
CA THR A 3 6.40 17.40 -6.35
C THR A 3 7.39 16.64 -5.46
N PRO A 4 6.93 15.66 -4.66
CA PRO A 4 7.83 14.79 -3.90
C PRO A 4 8.81 14.06 -4.82
N ALA A 5 10.08 13.95 -4.41
CA ALA A 5 11.13 13.36 -5.27
C ALA A 5 10.80 11.95 -5.77
N GLY A 6 10.10 11.13 -4.98
CA GLY A 6 9.68 9.78 -5.39
C GLY A 6 8.57 9.75 -6.47
N LEU A 7 7.91 10.88 -6.73
CA LEU A 7 6.84 10.98 -7.74
C LEU A 7 7.30 11.66 -9.04
N GLN A 8 8.43 12.37 -9.03
CA GLN A 8 8.94 13.02 -10.23
C GLN A 8 9.16 12.04 -11.40
N PRO A 9 9.79 10.87 -11.21
CA PRO A 9 9.93 9.90 -12.30
C PRO A 9 8.60 9.44 -12.90
N LEU A 10 7.53 9.36 -12.11
CA LEU A 10 6.20 8.96 -12.60
C LEU A 10 5.56 10.06 -13.46
N ILE A 11 5.91 11.33 -13.23
CA ILE A 11 5.50 12.44 -14.11
C ILE A 11 6.29 12.40 -15.40
N ASP A 12 7.61 12.25 -15.29
CA ASP A 12 8.52 12.21 -16.45
C ASP A 12 8.18 11.05 -17.39
N ASP A 13 7.79 9.89 -16.83
CA ASP A 13 7.38 8.69 -17.57
C ASP A 13 5.90 8.72 -18.03
N GLY A 14 5.14 9.78 -17.71
CA GLY A 14 3.72 9.93 -18.10
C GLY A 14 2.74 8.98 -17.37
N VAL A 15 3.15 8.38 -16.25
CA VAL A 15 2.27 7.52 -15.42
C VAL A 15 1.23 8.36 -14.68
N ILE A 16 1.63 9.55 -14.20
CA ILE A 16 0.76 10.54 -13.56
C ILE A 16 1.07 11.92 -14.16
N ASP A 17 0.11 12.85 -14.18
CA ASP A 17 0.32 14.19 -14.74
C ASP A 17 0.77 15.19 -13.67
N GLU A 18 0.13 15.13 -12.50
CA GLU A 18 0.37 16.09 -11.42
C GLU A 18 0.11 15.51 -10.03
N VAL A 19 0.82 16.07 -9.05
CA VAL A 19 0.59 15.80 -7.63
C VAL A 19 -0.25 16.93 -7.04
N ILE A 20 -1.47 16.60 -6.61
CA ILE A 20 -2.46 17.56 -6.11
C ILE A 20 -2.13 17.95 -4.67
N ARG A 21 -2.15 16.95 -3.77
CA ARG A 21 -1.91 17.14 -2.34
C ARG A 21 -1.50 15.84 -1.65
N SER A 22 -0.85 15.95 -0.50
CA SER A 22 -0.69 14.81 0.41
C SER A 22 -2.04 14.50 1.07
N LEU A 23 -2.42 13.22 1.11
CA LEU A 23 -3.64 12.75 1.81
C LEU A 23 -3.32 12.31 3.22
N LYS A 24 -2.31 11.46 3.38
CA LYS A 24 -1.93 10.91 4.69
C LYS A 24 -0.46 10.50 4.70
N SER A 25 0.26 10.87 5.75
CA SER A 25 1.61 10.39 6.01
C SER A 25 1.59 9.37 7.13
N GLY A 26 2.30 8.27 6.97
CA GLY A 26 2.51 7.25 7.99
C GLY A 26 3.98 6.86 8.12
N LYS A 27 4.26 5.95 9.07
CA LYS A 27 5.60 5.39 9.31
C LYS A 27 6.14 4.64 8.10
N GLU A 28 5.25 4.05 7.31
CA GLU A 28 5.60 3.09 6.27
C GLU A 28 5.59 3.69 4.86
N ALA A 29 4.70 4.66 4.63
CA ALA A 29 4.45 5.28 3.34
C ALA A 29 3.76 6.63 3.54
N THR A 30 3.77 7.44 2.48
CA THR A 30 2.91 8.63 2.35
C THR A 30 2.00 8.42 1.15
N VAL A 31 0.70 8.68 1.32
CA VAL A 31 -0.29 8.63 0.25
C VAL A 31 -0.56 10.04 -0.25
N TYR A 32 -0.47 10.22 -1.56
CA TYR A 32 -0.74 11.45 -2.27
C TYR A 32 -1.97 11.29 -3.18
N LEU A 33 -2.72 12.37 -3.33
CA LEU A 33 -3.71 12.52 -4.37
C LEU A 33 -3.01 13.02 -5.64
N VAL A 34 -3.19 12.31 -6.74
CA VAL A 34 -2.54 12.58 -8.02
C VAL A 34 -3.57 12.57 -9.15
N ARG A 35 -3.27 13.27 -10.25
CA ARG A 35 -4.01 13.16 -11.51
C ARG A 35 -3.29 12.21 -12.45
N SER A 36 -4.06 11.40 -13.18
CA SER A 36 -3.56 10.54 -14.26
C SER A 36 -4.63 10.47 -15.34
N GLY A 37 -4.42 11.23 -16.42
CA GLY A 37 -5.41 11.59 -17.42
C GLY A 37 -6.63 12.28 -16.80
N ALA A 38 -7.81 11.78 -17.14
CA ALA A 38 -9.08 12.29 -16.61
C ALA A 38 -9.39 11.81 -15.17
N HIS A 39 -8.52 11.01 -14.55
CA HIS A 39 -8.84 10.35 -13.29
C HIS A 39 -8.00 10.86 -12.12
N MET A 40 -8.66 11.01 -10.97
CA MET A 40 -8.01 11.20 -9.68
C MET A 40 -7.64 9.84 -9.08
N ARG A 41 -6.41 9.69 -8.62
CA ARG A 41 -5.86 8.43 -8.07
C ARG A 41 -5.06 8.68 -6.80
N CYS A 42 -4.79 7.60 -6.08
CA CYS A 42 -3.87 7.60 -4.96
C CYS A 42 -2.50 7.10 -5.40
N ALA A 43 -1.45 7.81 -5.02
CA ALA A 43 -0.06 7.35 -5.12
C ALA A 43 0.48 7.07 -3.70
N LYS A 44 0.66 5.80 -3.36
CA LYS A 44 1.25 5.36 -2.09
C LYS A 44 2.76 5.19 -2.27
N VAL A 45 3.51 6.19 -1.84
CA VAL A 45 4.97 6.24 -1.91
C VAL A 45 5.57 5.62 -0.66
N TYR A 46 6.29 4.52 -0.81
CA TYR A 46 6.89 3.79 0.30
C TYR A 46 8.15 4.50 0.83
N ARG A 47 8.31 4.54 2.15
CA ARG A 47 9.54 5.06 2.77
C ARG A 47 10.64 3.99 2.71
N ASP A 48 11.86 4.44 2.44
CA ASP A 48 13.05 3.57 2.47
C ASP A 48 13.22 2.94 3.86
N MET A 49 13.57 1.66 3.90
CA MET A 49 13.64 0.86 5.12
C MET A 49 14.77 1.29 6.06
N THR A 50 15.77 2.01 5.54
CA THR A 50 16.81 2.68 6.34
C THR A 50 16.25 3.80 7.22
N GLN A 51 15.13 4.42 6.83
CA GLN A 51 14.44 5.47 7.58
C GLN A 51 13.32 4.95 8.49
N ARG A 52 13.04 3.64 8.46
CA ARG A 52 12.11 3.00 9.40
C ARG A 52 12.85 2.71 10.70
N SER A 53 12.65 3.52 11.72
CA SER A 53 13.08 3.24 13.10
C SER A 53 12.52 1.88 13.57
N PHE A 54 13.35 0.84 13.43
CA PHE A 54 13.07 -0.56 13.76
C PHE A 54 13.67 -0.90 15.13
N GLN A 55 13.06 -0.42 16.21
CA GLN A 55 13.20 -1.11 17.49
C GLN A 55 12.24 -2.31 17.50
N LYS A 56 12.81 -3.51 17.71
CA LYS A 56 12.16 -4.82 17.98
C LYS A 56 11.59 -5.57 16.76
N ARG A 57 12.41 -6.46 16.19
CA ARG A 57 12.07 -7.38 15.07
C ARG A 57 12.32 -8.86 15.41
N ALA A 58 12.14 -9.28 16.67
CA ALA A 58 12.49 -10.64 17.11
C ALA A 58 11.33 -11.67 17.06
N ARG A 59 10.08 -11.28 16.83
CA ARG A 59 8.92 -12.19 17.02
C ARG A 59 8.18 -12.68 15.78
N TYR A 60 8.57 -12.28 14.57
CA TYR A 60 7.79 -12.58 13.35
C TYR A 60 8.53 -13.44 12.30
N GLN A 61 9.69 -14.02 12.64
CA GLN A 61 10.46 -14.87 11.71
C GLN A 61 10.32 -16.38 11.95
N GLU A 62 9.54 -16.84 12.93
CA GLU A 62 9.24 -18.27 13.06
C GLU A 62 8.06 -18.65 12.16
N GLY A 63 8.37 -19.26 11.00
CA GLY A 63 7.37 -19.94 10.17
C GLY A 63 7.68 -19.98 8.67
N ARG A 64 8.55 -19.11 8.14
CA ARG A 64 8.76 -19.00 6.68
C ARG A 64 10.07 -19.62 6.24
N LYS A 65 10.09 -20.96 6.10
CA LYS A 65 11.17 -21.68 5.40
C LYS A 65 10.98 -21.56 3.89
N VAL A 66 11.87 -20.83 3.21
CA VAL A 66 11.96 -20.81 1.73
C VAL A 66 12.67 -22.08 1.27
N ARG A 67 12.00 -22.90 0.45
CA ARG A 67 12.59 -24.07 -0.22
C ARG A 67 13.38 -23.60 -1.44
N GLY A 68 14.70 -23.47 -1.28
CA GLY A 68 15.63 -23.17 -2.38
C GLY A 68 17.06 -22.96 -1.87
N SER A 69 17.94 -23.94 -2.09
CA SER A 69 19.23 -24.09 -1.38
C SER A 69 20.31 -23.04 -1.75
N ARG A 70 20.05 -22.13 -2.71
CA ARG A 70 20.92 -20.99 -3.04
C ARG A 70 20.45 -19.65 -2.45
N GLN A 71 19.15 -19.35 -2.47
CA GLN A 71 18.59 -18.09 -1.94
C GLN A 71 18.57 -18.05 -0.40
N ALA A 72 18.37 -19.20 0.26
CA ALA A 72 18.39 -19.29 1.72
C ALA A 72 19.74 -18.90 2.35
N ARG A 73 20.87 -19.16 1.65
CA ARG A 73 22.22 -18.83 2.14
C ARG A 73 22.58 -17.35 2.01
N ALA A 74 22.01 -16.66 1.02
CA ALA A 74 22.18 -15.21 0.87
C ALA A 74 21.39 -14.43 1.94
N MET A 75 20.20 -14.92 2.31
CA MET A 75 19.37 -14.33 3.37
C MET A 75 19.93 -14.54 4.79
N SER A 76 20.77 -15.57 5.01
CA SER A 76 21.38 -15.82 6.33
C SER A 76 22.53 -14.86 6.67
N LYS A 77 23.14 -14.22 5.66
CA LYS A 77 24.17 -13.19 5.85
C LYS A 77 23.51 -11.83 5.72
N ARG A 78 23.47 -11.04 6.81
CA ARG A 78 22.95 -9.66 6.93
C ARG A 78 23.66 -8.64 6.02
N THR A 79 23.78 -8.92 4.74
CA THR A 79 24.42 -8.05 3.74
C THR A 79 23.43 -7.00 3.24
N ARG A 80 23.95 -5.86 2.77
CA ARG A 80 23.15 -4.78 2.15
C ARG A 80 22.29 -5.32 0.99
N PHE A 81 22.81 -6.30 0.26
CA PHE A 81 22.10 -7.01 -0.81
C PHE A 81 20.94 -7.89 -0.26
N GLY A 82 21.18 -8.70 0.77
CA GLY A 82 20.12 -9.52 1.39
C GLY A 82 18.99 -8.69 2.02
N ARG A 83 19.27 -7.48 2.49
CA ARG A 83 18.24 -6.52 2.92
C ARG A 83 17.42 -5.99 1.74
N LYS A 84 18.08 -5.55 0.66
CA LYS A 84 17.42 -5.08 -0.57
C LYS A 84 16.52 -6.15 -1.21
N GLU A 85 16.94 -7.42 -1.20
CA GLU A 85 16.15 -8.56 -1.69
C GLU A 85 14.94 -8.86 -0.80
N GLN A 86 15.10 -8.83 0.53
CA GLN A 86 13.96 -8.94 1.46
C GLN A 86 12.96 -7.79 1.31
N GLU A 87 13.45 -6.60 0.97
CA GLU A 87 12.62 -5.41 0.74
C GLU A 87 11.84 -5.49 -0.56
N ALA A 88 12.48 -5.90 -1.66
CA ALA A 88 11.79 -6.15 -2.91
C ALA A 88 10.72 -7.25 -2.74
N ALA A 89 11.06 -8.35 -2.06
CA ALA A 89 10.11 -9.44 -1.79
C ALA A 89 8.95 -9.01 -0.87
N TRP A 90 9.17 -8.13 0.10
CA TRP A 90 8.10 -7.64 0.98
C TRP A 90 7.18 -6.62 0.28
N LYS A 91 7.74 -5.69 -0.49
CA LYS A 91 6.99 -4.72 -1.30
C LYS A 91 6.11 -5.44 -2.32
N ASN A 92 6.66 -6.47 -2.97
CA ASN A 92 5.89 -7.35 -3.85
C ASN A 92 4.76 -8.05 -3.10
N ALA A 93 4.96 -8.51 -1.85
CA ALA A 93 3.92 -9.21 -1.11
C ALA A 93 2.68 -8.35 -0.80
N GLU A 94 2.81 -7.06 -0.48
CA GLU A 94 1.65 -6.19 -0.26
C GLU A 94 0.89 -5.92 -1.56
N VAL A 95 1.63 -5.61 -2.63
CA VAL A 95 1.06 -5.38 -3.96
C VAL A 95 0.35 -6.65 -4.46
N ASP A 96 1.01 -7.80 -4.35
CA ASP A 96 0.46 -9.12 -4.70
C ASP A 96 -0.79 -9.45 -3.89
N ALA A 97 -0.77 -9.17 -2.58
CA ALA A 97 -1.95 -9.37 -1.74
C ALA A 97 -3.11 -8.50 -2.22
N LEU A 98 -2.86 -7.23 -2.56
CA LEU A 98 -3.90 -6.34 -3.05
C LEU A 98 -4.50 -6.83 -4.37
N TYR A 99 -3.68 -7.29 -5.33
CA TYR A 99 -4.17 -7.90 -6.57
C TYR A 99 -4.99 -9.16 -6.32
N LYS A 100 -4.56 -10.03 -5.38
CA LYS A 100 -5.32 -11.24 -5.01
C LYS A 100 -6.66 -10.90 -4.37
N LEU A 101 -6.70 -9.89 -3.51
CA LEU A 101 -7.94 -9.43 -2.87
C LEU A 101 -8.93 -8.87 -3.90
N VAL A 102 -8.45 -8.11 -4.90
CA VAL A 102 -9.27 -7.67 -6.04
C VAL A 102 -9.79 -8.88 -6.82
N ALA A 103 -8.94 -9.86 -7.12
CA ALA A 103 -9.34 -11.07 -7.84
C ALA A 103 -10.38 -11.91 -7.07
N ALA A 104 -10.32 -11.91 -5.73
CA ALA A 104 -11.29 -12.56 -4.85
C ALA A 104 -12.60 -11.75 -4.67
N GLY A 105 -12.73 -10.59 -5.32
CA GLY A 105 -13.92 -9.73 -5.20
C GLY A 105 -14.06 -9.07 -3.81
N VAL A 106 -12.94 -8.93 -3.08
CA VAL A 106 -12.88 -8.16 -1.84
C VAL A 106 -12.87 -6.68 -2.19
N ARG A 107 -13.64 -5.87 -1.46
CA ARG A 107 -13.64 -4.42 -1.64
C ARG A 107 -12.36 -3.81 -1.05
N VAL A 108 -11.36 -3.67 -1.91
CA VAL A 108 -10.11 -2.96 -1.66
C VAL A 108 -9.86 -1.94 -2.77
N PRO A 109 -9.02 -0.90 -2.57
CA PRO A 109 -8.67 0.03 -3.64
C PRO A 109 -8.05 -0.72 -4.83
N LYS A 110 -8.62 -0.53 -6.02
CA LYS A 110 -8.11 -1.19 -7.22
C LYS A 110 -6.69 -0.69 -7.55
N PRO A 111 -5.67 -1.55 -7.64
CA PRO A 111 -4.34 -1.16 -8.08
C PRO A 111 -4.31 -0.92 -9.60
N TYR A 112 -3.52 0.07 -10.03
CA TYR A 112 -3.25 0.39 -11.43
C TYR A 112 -1.80 0.11 -11.84
N GLY A 113 -0.89 -0.03 -10.87
CA GLY A 113 0.49 -0.40 -11.13
C GLY A 113 1.43 -0.02 -9.99
N TYR A 114 2.62 -0.60 -10.01
CA TYR A 114 3.68 -0.31 -9.04
C TYR A 114 4.93 0.16 -9.78
N PHE A 115 5.36 1.39 -9.51
CA PHE A 115 6.43 2.09 -10.23
C PHE A 115 7.31 2.81 -9.23
N ASN A 116 8.63 2.71 -9.34
CA ASN A 116 9.59 3.48 -8.53
C ASN A 116 9.20 3.58 -7.03
N ASP A 117 9.00 2.43 -6.39
CA ASP A 117 8.56 2.35 -4.99
C ASP A 117 7.23 3.07 -4.65
N THR A 118 6.36 3.19 -5.65
CA THR A 118 5.06 3.84 -5.56
C THR A 118 3.96 2.95 -6.11
N LEU A 119 2.95 2.66 -5.29
CA LEU A 119 1.73 1.98 -5.73
C LEU A 119 0.69 3.02 -6.18
N ILE A 120 0.27 2.94 -7.44
CA ILE A 120 -0.86 3.71 -7.95
C ILE A 120 -2.12 2.87 -7.77
N MET A 121 -3.13 3.45 -7.11
CA MET A 121 -4.39 2.78 -6.80
C MET A 121 -5.57 3.75 -6.85
N GLU A 122 -6.77 3.18 -6.86
CA GLU A 122 -8.04 3.89 -6.77
C GLU A 122 -8.08 4.90 -5.61
N LEU A 123 -8.64 6.08 -5.87
CA LEU A 123 -9.11 6.97 -4.82
C LEU A 123 -10.49 6.50 -4.37
N VAL A 124 -10.59 6.06 -3.11
CA VAL A 124 -11.90 5.76 -2.51
C VAL A 124 -12.51 7.08 -2.05
N THR A 125 -13.70 7.38 -2.56
CA THR A 125 -14.42 8.62 -2.25
C THR A 125 -15.72 8.36 -1.49
N ASP A 126 -16.20 9.39 -0.82
CA ASP A 126 -17.58 9.45 -0.35
C ASP A 126 -18.54 9.84 -1.50
N ALA A 127 -19.81 10.09 -1.15
CA ALA A 127 -20.85 10.47 -2.09
C ALA A 127 -20.67 11.87 -2.70
N ALA A 128 -19.88 12.75 -2.07
CA ALA A 128 -19.54 14.07 -2.58
C ALA A 128 -18.33 14.06 -3.51
N GLY A 129 -17.64 12.91 -3.62
CA GLY A 129 -16.42 12.77 -4.41
C GLY A 129 -15.15 13.14 -3.63
N ASP A 130 -15.27 13.43 -2.34
CA ASP A 130 -14.13 13.70 -1.46
C ASP A 130 -13.49 12.39 -0.99
N PRO A 131 -12.17 12.37 -0.67
CA PRO A 131 -11.52 11.17 -0.14
C PRO A 131 -12.26 10.63 1.08
N ALA A 132 -12.65 9.35 1.04
CA ALA A 132 -13.50 8.76 2.05
C ALA A 132 -12.85 8.83 3.45
N PRO A 133 -13.61 9.21 4.49
CA PRO A 133 -13.12 9.23 5.86
C PRO A 133 -12.83 7.81 6.36
N ARG A 134 -12.01 7.69 7.40
CA ARG A 134 -11.80 6.40 8.05
C ARG A 134 -13.06 6.01 8.81
N LEU A 135 -13.32 4.71 8.91
CA LEU A 135 -14.46 4.19 9.67
C LEU A 135 -14.48 4.68 11.13
N GLY A 136 -13.32 4.82 11.77
CA GLY A 136 -13.21 5.33 13.15
C GLY A 136 -13.35 6.86 13.29
N GLU A 137 -13.53 7.59 12.20
CA GLU A 137 -13.83 9.04 12.19
C GLU A 137 -15.33 9.29 11.98
N LEU A 138 -16.13 8.23 11.80
CA LEU A 138 -17.57 8.32 11.60
C LEU A 138 -18.31 8.14 12.92
N ASP A 139 -19.33 8.97 13.14
CA ASP A 139 -20.36 8.70 14.13
C ASP A 139 -21.47 7.87 13.47
N LEU A 140 -21.73 6.68 14.00
CA LEU A 140 -22.61 5.69 13.38
C LEU A 140 -23.79 5.40 14.29
N SER A 141 -24.99 5.41 13.71
CA SER A 141 -26.15 4.85 14.39
C SER A 141 -25.92 3.36 14.70
N PRO A 142 -26.53 2.82 15.78
CA PRO A 142 -26.42 1.39 16.08
C PRO A 142 -26.88 0.48 14.93
N GLY A 143 -27.84 0.92 14.11
CA GLY A 143 -28.31 0.20 12.94
C GLY A 143 -27.24 0.11 11.85
N THR A 144 -26.68 1.25 11.46
CA THR A 144 -25.61 1.36 10.45
C THR A 144 -24.35 0.62 10.90
N ALA A 145 -23.98 0.72 12.17
CA ALA A 145 -22.82 0.01 12.71
C ALA A 145 -22.96 -1.52 12.55
N ARG A 146 -24.16 -2.08 12.79
CA ARG A 146 -24.42 -3.52 12.59
C ARG A 146 -24.39 -3.91 11.12
N GLU A 147 -24.85 -3.05 10.22
CA GLU A 147 -24.78 -3.28 8.78
C GLU A 147 -23.33 -3.32 8.30
N TYR A 148 -22.53 -2.31 8.65
CA TYR A 148 -21.11 -2.25 8.30
C TYR A 148 -20.34 -3.42 8.89
N HIS A 149 -20.65 -3.82 10.13
CA HIS A 149 -20.07 -5.01 10.73
C HIS A 149 -20.35 -6.26 9.87
N ARG A 150 -21.61 -6.53 9.51
CA ARG A 150 -21.94 -7.69 8.64
C ARG A 150 -21.22 -7.63 7.30
N TYR A 151 -21.17 -6.46 6.68
CA TYR A 151 -20.45 -6.26 5.43
C TYR A 151 -18.95 -6.58 5.58
N LEU A 152 -18.30 -6.04 6.60
CA LEU A 152 -16.88 -6.27 6.86
C LEU A 152 -16.56 -7.74 7.14
N VAL A 153 -17.40 -8.45 7.90
CA VAL A 153 -17.23 -9.90 8.11
C VAL A 153 -17.30 -10.66 6.79
N GLN A 154 -18.25 -10.32 5.91
CA GLN A 154 -18.33 -10.93 4.58
C GLN A 154 -17.10 -10.64 3.71
N GLN A 155 -16.53 -9.43 3.82
CA GLN A 155 -15.27 -9.12 3.13
C GLN A 155 -14.12 -9.98 3.66
N VAL A 156 -14.00 -10.16 4.99
CA VAL A 156 -12.96 -10.99 5.61
C VAL A 156 -13.07 -12.45 5.19
N VAL A 157 -14.29 -13.00 5.07
CA VAL A 157 -14.49 -14.40 4.61
C VAL A 157 -13.98 -14.62 3.18
N ARG A 158 -13.92 -13.58 2.35
CA ARG A 158 -13.40 -13.65 0.98
C ARG A 158 -11.87 -13.51 0.89
N MET A 159 -11.19 -13.07 1.95
CA MET A 159 -9.73 -12.84 2.00
C MET A 159 -8.96 -14.16 2.19
#